data_AF-A0A2U8WBV1-F1
#
_entry.id   AF-A0A2U8WBV1-F1
#
_cell.length_a   1.000
_cell.length_b   1.000
_cell.length_c   1.000
_cell.angle_alpha   90.00
_cell.angle_beta   90.00
_cell.angle_gamma   90.00
#
_symmetry.space_group_name_H-M   'P 1'
#
loop_
_entity.id
_entity.type
_entity.pdbx_description
1 polymer ?
#
loop_
_entity_poly.entity_id
_entity_poly.type
_entity_poly.pdbx_seq_one_letter_code
_entity_poly.pdbx_strand_id
1 'polypeptide(L)'
;MRLMLSLLVLLVAWSPSAAEEKAAAGLSSLEERWHGCVRDVYDRERSSQSKAASQLSALDACKEHEDAYVAAILVEQAAEEKWDRREGRTLTARAKAWAVSVLGYVVDPVSSWLGAVTR
;
A
#
# COMPACT_ATOMS: atom_id res chain seq x y z
N MET A 1 34.55 2.53 3.60
CA MET A 1 33.79 1.67 2.65
C MET A 1 32.44 1.22 3.19
N ARG A 2 32.34 0.71 4.43
CA ARG A 2 31.05 0.30 5.04
C ARG A 2 29.98 1.40 5.14
N LEU A 3 30.36 2.61 5.58
CA LEU A 3 29.46 3.78 5.64
C LEU A 3 28.93 4.22 4.26
N MET A 4 29.77 4.15 3.23
CA MET A 4 29.40 4.46 1.84
C MET A 4 28.41 3.42 1.28
N LEU A 5 28.61 2.13 1.59
CA LEU A 5 27.65 1.08 1.23
C LEU A 5 26.31 1.25 1.95
N SER A 6 26.32 1.60 3.24
CA SER A 6 25.09 1.86 4.00
C SER A 6 24.32 3.06 3.44
N LEU A 7 25.01 4.12 3.03
CA LEU A 7 24.40 5.30 2.42
C LEU A 7 23.78 4.98 1.05
N LEU A 8 24.47 4.18 0.23
CA LEU A 8 23.98 3.71 -1.07
C LEU A 8 22.74 2.81 -0.95
N VAL A 9 22.69 1.93 0.05
CA VAL A 9 21.52 1.07 0.30
C VAL A 9 20.31 1.89 0.78
N LEU A 10 20.53 2.92 1.61
CA LEU A 10 19.46 3.83 2.04
C LEU A 10 18.91 4.68 0.88
N LEU A 11 19.77 5.14 -0.03
CA LEU A 11 19.37 5.90 -1.22
C LEU A 11 18.54 5.08 -2.21
N VAL A 12 18.89 3.80 -2.41
CA VAL A 12 18.12 2.88 -3.26
C VAL A 12 16.79 2.50 -2.61
N ALA A 13 16.72 2.42 -1.28
CA ALA A 13 15.49 2.09 -0.55
C ALA A 13 14.47 3.25 -0.49
N TRP A 14 14.90 4.49 -0.75
CA TRP A 14 14.03 5.68 -0.74
C TRP A 14 13.71 6.21 -2.14
N SER A 15 14.24 5.59 -3.18
CA SER A 15 13.93 6.01 -4.54
C SER A 15 12.56 5.44 -4.91
N PRO A 16 11.53 6.27 -5.17
CA PRO A 16 10.25 5.79 -5.64
C PRO A 16 10.47 5.01 -6.93
N SER A 17 9.80 3.86 -7.03
CA SER A 17 9.90 3.03 -8.22
C SER A 17 9.27 3.76 -9.42
N ALA A 18 9.79 3.55 -10.63
CA ALA A 18 9.16 4.03 -11.86
C ALA A 18 7.71 3.51 -12.04
N ALA A 19 7.34 2.44 -11.32
CA ALA A 19 5.97 1.97 -11.23
C ALA A 19 5.09 2.87 -10.34
N GLU A 20 5.60 3.34 -9.21
CA GLU A 20 4.89 4.28 -8.31
C GLU A 20 4.70 5.64 -8.99
N GLU A 21 5.70 6.12 -9.71
CA GLU A 21 5.61 7.40 -10.44
C GLU A 21 4.53 7.36 -11.54
N LYS A 22 4.41 6.22 -12.25
CA LYS A 22 3.34 6.01 -13.23
C LYS A 22 1.96 5.87 -12.60
N ALA A 23 1.86 5.20 -11.45
CA ALA A 23 0.61 5.06 -10.71
C ALA A 23 0.13 6.43 -10.20
N ALA A 24 1.03 7.23 -9.62
CA ALA A 24 0.75 8.59 -9.17
C ALA A 24 0.33 9.49 -10.34
N ALA A 25 1.04 9.46 -11.48
CA ALA A 25 0.66 10.21 -12.68
C ALA A 25 -0.73 9.78 -13.22
N GLY A 26 -1.03 8.48 -13.19
CA GLY A 26 -2.34 7.94 -13.54
C GLY A 26 -3.45 8.47 -12.64
N LEU A 27 -3.21 8.49 -11.33
CA LEU A 27 -4.14 8.99 -10.33
C LEU A 27 -4.41 10.50 -10.48
N SER A 28 -3.36 11.31 -10.65
CA SER A 28 -3.51 12.75 -10.91
C SER A 28 -4.31 13.03 -12.19
N SER A 29 -4.10 12.24 -13.26
CA SER A 29 -4.87 12.39 -14.50
C SER A 29 -6.36 12.04 -14.35
N LEU A 30 -6.71 11.14 -13.42
CA LEU A 30 -8.09 10.79 -13.09
C LEU A 30 -8.74 11.90 -12.27
N GLU A 31 -8.02 12.41 -11.27
CA GLU A 31 -8.45 13.53 -10.44
C GLU A 31 -8.73 14.80 -11.27
N GLU A 32 -7.80 15.17 -12.17
CA GLU A 32 -7.97 16.32 -13.05
C GLU A 32 -9.19 16.20 -13.95
N ARG A 33 -9.46 15.00 -14.48
CA ARG A 33 -10.65 14.75 -15.31
C ARG A 33 -11.94 14.88 -14.50
N TRP A 34 -11.99 14.31 -13.31
CA TRP A 34 -13.14 14.43 -12.42
C TRP A 34 -13.40 15.89 -12.03
N HIS A 35 -12.39 16.58 -11.52
CA HIS A 35 -12.50 18.00 -11.13
C HIS A 35 -12.77 18.92 -12.32
N GLY A 36 -12.23 18.59 -13.49
CA GLY A 36 -12.51 19.29 -14.75
C GLY A 36 -13.99 19.19 -15.11
N CYS A 37 -14.55 17.99 -15.11
CA CYS A 37 -15.98 17.76 -15.37
C CYS A 37 -16.86 18.53 -14.38
N VAL A 38 -16.62 18.37 -13.07
CA VAL A 38 -17.47 18.98 -12.03
C VAL A 38 -17.50 20.50 -12.19
N ARG A 39 -16.34 21.11 -12.44
CA ARG A 39 -16.23 22.56 -12.61
C ARG A 39 -16.91 23.04 -13.89
N ASP A 40 -16.72 22.34 -14.99
CA ASP A 40 -17.35 22.67 -16.27
C ASP A 40 -18.88 22.55 -16.21
N VAL A 41 -19.42 21.46 -15.63
CA VAL A 41 -20.88 21.30 -15.45
C VAL A 41 -21.43 22.35 -14.50
N TYR A 42 -20.80 22.56 -13.34
CA TYR A 42 -21.24 23.56 -12.37
C TYR A 42 -21.24 24.97 -12.97
N ASP A 43 -20.21 25.34 -13.73
CA ASP A 43 -20.11 26.67 -14.35
C ASP A 43 -21.20 26.91 -15.39
N ARG A 44 -21.65 25.86 -16.09
CA ARG A 44 -22.80 25.93 -16.99
C ARG A 44 -24.14 26.08 -16.27
N GLU A 45 -24.29 25.43 -15.12
CA GLU A 45 -25.58 25.33 -14.43
C GLU A 45 -25.81 26.41 -13.37
N ARG A 46 -24.74 27.04 -12.86
CA ARG A 46 -24.83 28.05 -11.79
C ARG A 46 -25.70 29.25 -12.13
N SER A 47 -25.93 29.53 -13.42
CA SER A 47 -26.78 30.64 -13.88
C SER A 47 -28.26 30.25 -14.05
N SER A 48 -28.56 28.96 -14.16
CA SER A 48 -29.92 28.46 -14.41
C SER A 48 -30.57 27.87 -13.16
N GLN A 49 -29.79 27.47 -12.16
CA GLN A 49 -30.27 26.78 -10.97
C GLN A 49 -29.78 27.42 -9.67
N SER A 50 -30.38 27.01 -8.54
CA SER A 50 -29.81 27.33 -7.24
C SER A 50 -28.43 26.68 -7.10
N LYS A 51 -27.59 27.24 -6.21
CA LYS A 51 -26.25 26.69 -5.94
C LYS A 51 -26.30 25.21 -5.56
N ALA A 52 -27.21 24.83 -4.68
CA ALA A 52 -27.35 23.45 -4.21
C ALA A 52 -27.77 22.50 -5.35
N ALA A 53 -28.71 22.92 -6.19
CA ALA A 53 -29.16 22.13 -7.33
C ALA A 53 -28.05 21.97 -8.38
N SER A 54 -27.30 23.04 -8.67
CA SER A 54 -26.15 23.02 -9.59
C SER A 54 -25.04 22.10 -9.09
N GLN A 55 -24.80 22.04 -7.77
CA GLN A 55 -23.81 21.14 -7.18
C GLN A 55 -24.21 19.67 -7.32
N LEU A 56 -25.46 19.34 -7.00
CA LEU A 56 -25.97 17.97 -7.10
C LEU A 56 -25.97 17.48 -8.55
N SER A 57 -26.44 18.32 -9.47
CA SER A 57 -26.45 17.99 -10.90
C SER A 57 -25.04 17.84 -11.47
N ALA A 58 -24.07 18.68 -11.06
CA ALA A 58 -22.67 18.51 -11.45
C ALA A 58 -22.05 17.21 -10.91
N LEU A 59 -22.35 16.81 -9.68
CA LEU A 59 -21.87 15.55 -9.12
C LEU A 59 -22.50 14.34 -9.82
N ASP A 60 -23.81 14.39 -10.09
CA ASP A 60 -24.52 13.31 -10.78
C ASP A 60 -24.01 13.14 -12.23
N ALA A 61 -23.86 14.25 -12.96
CA ALA A 61 -23.36 14.23 -14.34
C ALA A 61 -21.91 13.73 -14.45
N CYS A 62 -21.09 13.92 -13.42
CA CYS A 62 -19.67 13.55 -13.41
C CYS A 62 -19.38 12.24 -12.67
N LYS A 63 -20.41 11.46 -12.31
CA LYS A 63 -20.29 10.23 -11.53
C LYS A 63 -19.34 9.20 -12.14
N GLU A 64 -19.33 9.03 -13.46
CA GLU A 64 -18.44 8.07 -14.12
C GLU A 64 -16.95 8.39 -13.89
N HIS A 65 -16.60 9.69 -13.82
CA HIS A 65 -15.23 10.12 -13.55
C HIS A 65 -14.86 9.97 -12.07
N GLU A 66 -15.82 10.21 -11.17
CA GLU A 66 -15.65 9.93 -9.73
C GLU A 66 -15.42 8.43 -9.50
N ASP A 67 -16.30 7.58 -10.05
CA ASP A 67 -16.22 6.12 -9.88
C ASP A 67 -14.89 5.58 -10.42
N ALA A 68 -14.38 6.10 -11.54
CA ALA A 68 -13.08 5.74 -12.09
C ALA A 68 -11.90 6.16 -11.19
N TYR A 69 -11.96 7.37 -10.62
CA TYR A 69 -10.94 7.86 -9.69
C TYR A 69 -10.93 7.05 -8.38
N VAL A 70 -12.12 6.83 -7.79
CA VAL A 70 -12.27 6.04 -6.56
C VAL A 70 -11.84 4.59 -6.78
N ALA A 71 -12.21 3.97 -7.91
CA ALA A 71 -11.78 2.62 -8.24
C ALA A 71 -10.25 2.51 -8.30
N ALA A 72 -9.55 3.51 -8.86
CA ALA A 72 -8.09 3.53 -8.89
C ALA A 72 -7.50 3.63 -7.47
N ILE A 73 -8.03 4.50 -6.60
CA ILE A 73 -7.61 4.59 -5.20
C ILE A 73 -7.78 3.24 -4.49
N LEU A 74 -8.92 2.58 -4.66
CA LEU A 74 -9.19 1.30 -4.02
C LEU A 74 -8.26 0.19 -4.52
N VAL A 75 -7.83 0.23 -5.79
CA VAL A 75 -6.85 -0.71 -6.33
C VAL A 75 -5.49 -0.52 -5.66
N GLU A 76 -5.04 0.73 -5.49
CA GLU A 76 -3.77 1.03 -4.79
C GLU A 76 -3.82 0.59 -3.32
N GLN A 77 -4.88 0.94 -2.59
CA GLN A 77 -5.06 0.51 -1.19
C GLN A 77 -5.10 -1.03 -1.06
N ALA A 78 -5.79 -1.71 -1.98
CA ALA A 78 -5.83 -3.17 -1.97
C ALA A 78 -4.46 -3.80 -2.28
N ALA A 79 -3.58 -3.11 -3.01
CA ALA A 79 -2.22 -3.56 -3.26
C ALA A 79 -1.34 -3.40 -1.99
N GLU A 80 -1.46 -2.26 -1.30
CA GLU A 80 -0.78 -1.99 -0.02
C GLU A 80 -1.20 -3.01 1.06
N GLU A 81 -2.51 -3.23 1.25
CA GLU A 81 -3.01 -4.19 2.24
C GLU A 81 -2.54 -5.63 1.95
N LYS A 82 -2.40 -6.00 0.68
CA LYS A 82 -1.85 -7.31 0.30
C LYS A 82 -0.36 -7.41 0.63
N TRP A 83 0.38 -6.33 0.42
CA TRP A 83 1.79 -6.24 0.78
C TRP A 83 1.99 -6.36 2.29
N ASP A 84 1.26 -5.57 3.08
CA ASP A 84 1.30 -5.61 4.55
C ASP A 84 0.92 -6.98 5.10
N ARG A 85 -0.15 -7.59 4.56
CA ARG A 85 -0.56 -8.94 4.94
C ARG A 85 0.50 -9.98 4.59
N ARG A 86 1.19 -9.84 3.45
CA ARG A 86 2.28 -10.73 3.06
C ARG A 86 3.46 -10.58 4.00
N GLU A 87 3.85 -9.36 4.31
CA GLU A 87 4.98 -9.06 5.21
C GLU A 87 4.69 -9.49 6.65
N GLY A 88 3.49 -9.28 7.17
CA GLY A 88 3.09 -9.82 8.47
C GLY A 88 3.19 -11.36 8.53
N ARG A 89 2.88 -12.04 7.42
CA ARG A 89 3.01 -13.50 7.29
C ARG A 89 4.48 -13.95 7.24
N THR A 90 5.36 -13.23 6.54
CA THR A 90 6.79 -13.55 6.47
C THR A 90 7.47 -13.36 7.83
N LEU A 91 7.14 -12.28 8.55
CA LEU A 91 7.62 -12.02 9.91
C LEU A 91 7.20 -13.12 10.89
N THR A 92 5.93 -13.55 10.83
CA THR A 92 5.41 -14.64 11.65
C THR A 92 6.10 -15.98 11.33
N ALA A 93 6.32 -16.28 10.05
CA ALA A 93 7.05 -17.48 9.63
C ALA A 93 8.51 -17.46 10.12
N ARG A 94 9.17 -16.30 10.05
CA ARG A 94 10.54 -16.11 10.53
C ARG A 94 10.64 -16.26 12.05
N ALA A 95 9.68 -15.71 12.80
CA ALA A 95 9.60 -15.87 14.25
C ALA A 95 9.42 -17.35 14.65
N LYS A 96 8.54 -18.08 13.96
CA LYS A 96 8.38 -19.53 14.16
C LYS A 96 9.67 -20.31 13.87
N ALA A 97 10.35 -20.00 12.76
CA ALA A 97 11.61 -20.64 12.43
C ALA A 97 12.69 -20.40 13.49
N TRP A 98 12.75 -19.19 14.05
CA TRP A 98 13.68 -18.86 15.14
C TRP A 98 13.34 -19.62 16.43
N ALA A 99 12.06 -19.71 16.80
CA ALA A 99 11.61 -20.49 17.96
C ALA A 99 11.94 -21.99 17.83
N VAL A 100 11.73 -22.57 16.64
CA VAL A 100 12.11 -23.97 16.35
C VAL A 100 13.63 -24.16 16.44
N SER A 101 14.42 -23.21 15.93
CA SER A 101 15.87 -23.26 16.02
C SER A 101 16.38 -23.19 17.46
N VAL A 102 15.78 -22.36 18.32
CA VAL A 102 16.14 -22.26 19.74
C VAL A 102 15.78 -23.54 20.48
N LEU A 103 14.60 -24.12 20.21
CA LEU A 103 14.22 -25.40 20.81
C LEU A 103 15.15 -26.54 20.38
N GLY A 104 15.58 -26.59 19.13
CA GLY A 104 16.60 -27.54 18.68
C GLY A 104 17.94 -27.36 19.41
N TYR A 105 18.35 -26.12 19.67
CA TYR A 105 19.59 -25.81 20.38
C TYR A 105 19.53 -26.09 21.89
N VAL A 106 18.35 -26.03 22.52
CA VAL A 106 18.18 -26.18 23.97
C VAL A 106 17.76 -27.61 24.36
N VAL A 107 16.96 -28.29 23.54
CA VAL A 107 16.44 -29.63 23.85
C VAL A 107 17.44 -30.74 23.50
N ASP A 108 18.25 -30.57 22.46
CA ASP A 108 19.31 -31.52 22.06
C ASP A 108 20.42 -31.70 23.12
N PRO A 109 20.98 -30.64 23.74
CA PRO A 109 22.01 -30.83 24.77
C PRO A 109 21.48 -31.49 26.04
N VAL A 110 20.25 -31.17 26.49
CA VAL A 110 19.67 -31.72 27.73
C VAL A 110 19.31 -33.21 27.57
N SER A 111 18.78 -33.59 26.41
CA SER A 111 18.47 -35.00 26.11
C SER A 111 19.75 -35.85 25.94
N SER A 112 20.83 -35.28 25.39
CA SER A 112 22.14 -35.96 25.34
C SER A 112 22.73 -36.21 26.73
N TRP A 113 22.50 -35.29 27.68
CA TRP A 113 23.01 -35.41 29.05
C TRP A 113 22.22 -36.42 29.88
N LEU A 114 20.89 -36.44 29.75
CA LEU A 114 20.02 -37.40 30.44
C LEU A 114 20.20 -38.83 29.90
N GLY A 115 20.45 -38.99 28.60
CA GLY A 115 20.78 -40.28 28.00
C GLY A 115 22.16 -40.82 28.41
N ALA A 116 23.12 -39.94 28.74
CA ALA A 116 24.43 -40.33 29.25
C ALA A 116 24.41 -40.73 30.74
N VAL A 117 23.47 -40.18 31.53
CA VAL A 117 23.30 -40.49 32.96
C VAL A 117 22.54 -41.80 33.22
N THR A 118 21.76 -42.29 32.26
CA THR A 118 20.92 -43.48 32.41
C THR A 118 21.53 -44.77 31.84
N ARG A 119 22.81 -44.75 31.43
CA ARG A 119 23.53 -45.90 30.89
C ARG A 119 24.59 -46.42 31.86
#